data_AF-A0A7Y2MSB0-F1
#
_entry.id   AF-A0A7Y2MSB0-F1
#
_cell.length_a   1.000
_cell.length_b   1.000
_cell.length_c   1.000
_cell.angle_alpha   90.00
_cell.angle_beta   90.00
_cell.angle_gamma   90.00
#
_symmetry.space_group_name_H-M   'P 1'
#
loop_
_entity.id
_entity.type
_entity.pdbx_description
1 polymer ?
#
loop_
_entity_poly.entity_id
_entity_poly.type
_entity_poly.pdbx_seq_one_letter_code
_entity_poly.pdbx_strand_id
1 'polypeptide(L)'
;MQVNTRQRILSAIFTLVILILGMLIYRNFANREPVSYANLSKKDIRNVETENFNLTSTNVIIDIDGRLRSIDQVDLNAEVSGKLIPMKKRFKEGVFYKKGELIFNIDDTDAKYTLLALRSNLLTSITQMMPYLKFDYPEAFQRWKSYLDTYD
;
A
#
# COMPACT_ATOMS: atom_id res chain seq x y z
N MET A 1 -117.91 43.24 26.31
CA MET A 1 -117.89 41.84 26.82
C MET A 1 -117.16 41.86 28.15
N GLN A 2 -117.81 41.41 29.23
CA GLN A 2 -117.38 41.67 30.60
C GLN A 2 -116.05 40.97 30.93
N VAL A 3 -115.04 41.74 31.37
CA VAL A 3 -113.69 41.21 31.66
C VAL A 3 -113.50 41.15 33.18
N ASN A 4 -113.57 39.95 33.73
CA ASN A 4 -113.36 39.68 35.15
C ASN A 4 -111.93 40.03 35.57
N THR A 5 -111.77 41.02 36.45
CA THR A 5 -110.49 41.56 36.96
C THR A 5 -109.55 40.50 37.53
N ARG A 6 -110.11 39.36 38.02
CA ARG A 6 -109.35 38.21 38.53
C ARG A 6 -108.55 37.47 37.45
N GLN A 7 -109.05 37.40 36.20
CA GLN A 7 -108.38 36.69 35.11
C GLN A 7 -107.14 37.44 34.59
N ARG A 8 -107.18 38.79 34.59
CA ARG A 8 -106.03 39.63 34.19
C ARG A 8 -104.86 39.55 35.17
N ILE A 9 -105.16 39.43 36.47
CA ILE A 9 -104.14 39.25 37.51
C ILE A 9 -103.48 37.88 37.36
N LEU A 10 -104.25 36.82 37.09
CA LEU A 10 -103.70 35.49 36.84
C LEU A 10 -102.80 35.45 35.60
N SER A 11 -103.22 36.09 34.49
CA SER A 11 -102.39 36.13 33.27
C SER A 11 -101.09 36.92 33.48
N ALA A 12 -101.12 38.00 34.28
CA ALA A 12 -99.95 38.80 34.59
C ALA A 12 -98.94 38.07 35.51
N ILE A 13 -99.43 37.26 36.45
CA ILE A 13 -98.57 36.43 37.31
C ILE A 13 -97.91 35.33 36.47
N PHE A 14 -98.66 34.70 35.56
CA PHE A 14 -98.13 33.62 34.73
C PHE A 14 -97.02 34.09 33.77
N THR A 15 -97.18 35.28 33.15
CA THR A 15 -96.12 35.88 32.33
C THR A 15 -94.90 36.25 33.16
N LEU A 16 -95.08 36.76 34.39
CA LEU A 16 -93.97 37.07 35.30
C LEU A 16 -93.15 35.81 35.65
N VAL A 17 -93.83 34.68 35.93
CA VAL A 17 -93.19 33.41 36.25
C VAL A 17 -92.37 32.89 35.07
N ILE A 18 -92.91 32.95 33.84
CA ILE A 18 -92.19 32.51 32.63
C ILE A 18 -90.93 33.37 32.40
N LEU A 19 -91.02 34.68 32.62
CA LEU A 19 -89.88 35.61 32.49
C LEU A 19 -88.76 35.27 33.49
N ILE A 20 -89.12 35.00 34.74
CA ILE A 20 -88.17 34.60 35.79
C ILE A 20 -87.50 33.26 35.45
N LEU A 21 -88.28 32.28 34.96
CA LEU A 21 -87.76 30.96 34.60
C LEU A 21 -86.79 31.04 33.42
N GLY A 22 -87.12 31.83 32.39
CA GLY A 22 -86.25 32.06 31.24
C GLY A 22 -84.92 32.71 31.63
N MET A 23 -84.96 33.68 32.55
CA MET A 23 -83.76 34.35 33.06
C MET A 23 -82.83 33.38 33.80
N LEU A 24 -83.37 32.44 34.59
CA LEU A 24 -82.57 31.43 35.29
C LEU A 24 -81.86 30.46 34.35
N ILE A 25 -82.53 30.02 33.29
CA ILE A 25 -81.95 29.10 32.29
C ILE A 25 -80.83 29.81 31.51
N TYR A 26 -81.08 31.04 31.06
CA TYR A 26 -80.07 31.83 30.33
C TYR A 26 -78.79 32.02 31.16
N ARG A 27 -78.91 32.34 32.45
CA ARG A 27 -77.76 32.52 33.34
C ARG A 27 -76.92 31.24 33.50
N ASN A 28 -77.52 30.06 33.44
CA ASN A 28 -76.80 28.78 33.55
C ASN A 28 -75.98 28.46 32.30
N PHE A 29 -76.52 28.76 31.10
CA PHE A 29 -75.81 28.51 29.84
C PHE A 29 -74.75 29.57 29.55
N ALA A 30 -74.98 30.84 29.90
CA ALA A 30 -74.03 31.93 29.67
C ALA A 30 -72.72 31.78 30.47
N ASN A 31 -72.75 31.06 31.60
CA ASN A 31 -71.58 30.80 32.43
C ASN A 31 -70.74 29.58 31.96
N ARG A 32 -71.06 28.99 30.80
CA ARG A 32 -70.24 27.92 30.23
C ARG A 32 -69.23 28.54 29.27
N GLU A 33 -67.94 28.33 29.55
CA GLU A 33 -66.87 28.76 28.66
C GLU A 33 -67.04 28.11 27.28
N PRO A 34 -66.84 28.86 26.18
CA PRO A 34 -66.85 28.27 24.84
C PRO A 34 -65.73 27.23 24.74
N VAL A 35 -66.05 26.05 24.20
CA VAL A 35 -65.08 24.98 23.98
C VAL A 35 -63.92 25.47 23.11
N SER A 36 -62.73 25.56 23.71
CA SER A 36 -61.51 25.98 23.03
C SER A 36 -61.01 24.84 22.12
N TYR A 37 -61.09 25.01 20.81
CA TYR A 37 -60.39 24.15 19.84
C TYR A 37 -58.90 24.51 19.80
N ALA A 38 -58.21 24.41 20.93
CA ALA A 38 -56.78 24.59 20.99
C ALA A 38 -56.09 23.23 20.89
N ASN A 39 -55.85 22.76 19.68
CA ASN A 39 -54.81 21.77 19.41
C ASN A 39 -54.41 21.84 17.93
N LEU A 40 -53.67 22.87 17.55
CA LEU A 40 -52.79 22.75 16.38
C LEU A 40 -51.75 21.68 16.77
N SER A 41 -51.87 20.52 16.13
CA SER A 41 -51.01 19.36 16.30
C SER A 41 -49.55 19.80 16.48
N LYS A 42 -49.01 19.57 17.67
CA LYS A 42 -47.60 19.84 17.99
C LYS A 42 -46.79 18.91 17.10
N LYS A 43 -46.16 19.48 16.06
CA LYS A 43 -45.32 18.73 15.11
C LYS A 43 -44.30 17.93 15.92
N ASP A 44 -44.41 16.61 15.87
CA ASP A 44 -43.55 15.70 16.62
C ASP A 44 -42.17 15.70 15.97
N ILE A 45 -41.22 16.41 16.57
CA ILE A 45 -39.85 16.48 16.07
C ILE A 45 -39.13 15.27 16.66
N ARG A 46 -38.97 14.24 15.84
CA ARG A 46 -38.25 13.03 16.21
C ARG A 46 -36.76 13.33 16.24
N ASN A 47 -36.21 13.51 17.43
CA ASN A 47 -34.77 13.62 17.62
C ASN A 47 -34.13 12.28 17.26
N VAL A 48 -33.14 12.34 16.37
CA VAL A 48 -32.29 11.21 16.02
C VAL A 48 -30.88 11.53 16.47
N GLU A 49 -30.20 10.53 17.01
CA GLU A 49 -28.81 10.69 17.39
C GLU A 49 -27.95 10.62 16.12
N THR A 50 -27.10 11.63 15.94
CA THR A 50 -26.16 11.70 14.83
C THR A 50 -24.76 11.84 15.37
N GLU A 51 -23.83 11.05 14.84
CA GLU A 51 -22.42 11.19 15.10
C GLU A 51 -21.75 11.87 13.90
N ASN A 52 -20.97 12.93 14.15
CA ASN A 52 -20.20 13.60 13.11
C ASN A 52 -18.88 12.86 12.93
N PHE A 53 -18.73 12.20 11.78
CA PHE A 53 -17.49 11.51 11.43
C PHE A 53 -16.41 12.51 11.01
N ASN A 54 -15.30 12.53 11.74
CA ASN A 54 -14.11 13.29 11.36
C ASN A 54 -13.16 12.39 10.56
N LEU A 55 -12.74 12.88 9.40
CA LEU A 55 -11.77 12.19 8.55
C LEU A 55 -10.46 11.99 9.33
N THR A 56 -10.18 10.74 9.68
CA THR A 56 -8.95 10.36 10.36
C THR A 56 -8.15 9.47 9.42
N SER A 57 -6.85 9.77 9.26
CA SER A 57 -5.94 8.92 8.49
C SER A 57 -5.43 7.80 9.40
N THR A 58 -5.72 6.55 9.01
CA THR A 58 -5.24 5.36 9.73
C THR A 58 -4.20 4.66 8.87
N ASN A 59 -3.02 4.44 9.45
CA ASN A 59 -1.99 3.60 8.83
C ASN A 59 -2.35 2.14 9.02
N VAL A 60 -2.51 1.42 7.91
CA VAL A 60 -2.68 -0.04 7.92
C VAL A 60 -1.29 -0.67 7.77
N ILE A 61 -0.80 -1.30 8.84
CA ILE A 61 0.43 -2.09 8.80
C ILE A 61 0.04 -3.53 8.47
N ILE A 62 0.60 -4.07 7.40
CA ILE A 62 0.38 -5.46 6.98
C ILE A 62 1.70 -6.20 7.17
N ASP A 63 1.73 -7.13 8.13
CA ASP A 63 2.88 -7.99 8.35
C ASP A 63 2.97 -9.02 7.23
N ILE A 64 4.15 -9.11 6.63
CA ILE A 64 4.45 -10.05 5.55
C ILE A 64 5.55 -11.00 5.99
N ASP A 65 5.33 -12.29 5.77
CA ASP A 65 6.35 -13.31 5.96
C ASP A 65 7.12 -13.54 4.67
N GLY A 66 8.43 -13.76 4.79
CA GLY A 66 9.31 -13.98 3.66
C GLY A 66 10.55 -14.77 4.03
N ARG A 67 11.19 -15.39 3.03
CA ARG A 67 12.48 -16.05 3.22
C ARG A 67 13.59 -15.03 3.03
N LEU A 68 14.45 -14.88 4.04
CA LEU A 68 15.68 -14.11 3.91
C LEU A 68 16.66 -14.84 3.00
N ARG A 69 17.34 -14.08 2.15
CA ARG A 69 18.45 -14.54 1.32
C ARG A 69 19.61 -13.58 1.49
N SER A 70 20.83 -14.07 1.21
CA SER A 70 22.00 -13.19 1.17
C SER A 70 21.79 -12.11 0.12
N ILE A 71 22.18 -10.87 0.44
CA ILE A 71 22.17 -9.76 -0.52
C ILE A 71 23.17 -10.06 -1.64
N ASP A 72 24.38 -10.46 -1.25
CA ASP A 72 25.45 -10.83 -2.17
C ASP A 72 25.65 -12.35 -2.12
N GLN A 73 25.36 -13.01 -3.23
CA GLN A 73 25.68 -14.41 -3.45
C GLN A 73 26.63 -14.50 -4.65
N VAL A 74 27.74 -15.21 -4.48
CA VAL A 74 28.77 -15.34 -5.51
C VAL A 74 29.02 -16.82 -5.76
N ASP A 75 28.90 -17.22 -7.02
CA ASP A 75 29.27 -18.56 -7.45
C ASP A 75 30.76 -18.58 -7.81
N LEU A 76 31.51 -19.44 -7.12
CA LEU A 76 32.96 -19.57 -7.33
C LEU A 76 33.23 -20.56 -8.45
N ASN A 77 33.87 -20.08 -9.50
CA ASN A 77 34.33 -20.90 -10.62
C ASN A 77 35.85 -20.79 -10.75
N ALA A 78 36.50 -21.90 -11.08
CA ALA A 78 37.92 -21.89 -11.38
C ALA A 78 38.13 -21.41 -12.82
N GLU A 79 39.12 -20.54 -13.03
CA GLU A 79 39.52 -20.09 -14.38
C GLU A 79 40.25 -21.19 -15.16
N VAL A 80 40.86 -22.14 -14.44
CA VAL A 80 41.64 -23.23 -15.02
C VAL A 80 41.11 -24.58 -14.55
N SER A 81 41.16 -25.56 -15.45
CA SER A 81 40.92 -26.96 -15.12
C SER A 81 42.14 -27.55 -14.43
N GLY A 82 41.92 -28.36 -13.40
CA GLY A 82 43.00 -29.02 -12.70
C GLY A 82 42.51 -29.83 -11.51
N LYS A 83 43.45 -30.51 -10.84
CA LYS A 83 43.15 -31.29 -9.64
C LYS A 83 43.22 -30.41 -8.40
N LEU A 84 42.23 -30.51 -7.53
CA LEU A 84 42.26 -29.81 -6.24
C LEU A 84 43.35 -30.36 -5.34
N ILE A 85 44.27 -29.49 -4.92
CA ILE A 85 45.34 -29.78 -3.98
C ILE A 85 44.79 -29.63 -2.55
N PRO A 86 44.98 -30.62 -1.66
CA PRO A 86 44.53 -30.52 -0.28
C PRO A 86 45.16 -29.33 0.45
N MET A 87 44.33 -28.55 1.15
CA MET A 87 44.77 -27.44 1.98
C MET A 87 44.52 -27.71 3.47
N LYS A 88 45.25 -27.00 4.33
CA LYS A 88 45.08 -27.05 5.80
C LYS A 88 43.66 -26.63 6.22
N LYS A 89 43.12 -25.59 5.58
CA LYS A 89 41.74 -25.14 5.77
C LYS A 89 40.86 -25.78 4.70
N ARG A 90 40.02 -26.74 5.11
CA ARG A 90 39.11 -27.44 4.19
C ARG A 90 37.89 -26.57 3.92
N PHE A 91 37.51 -26.47 2.65
CA PHE A 91 36.24 -25.88 2.23
C PHE A 91 35.09 -26.76 2.72
N LYS A 92 34.30 -26.23 3.65
CA LYS A 92 33.10 -26.87 4.22
C LYS A 92 32.06 -25.79 4.49
N GLU A 93 30.80 -26.20 4.53
CA GLU A 93 29.70 -25.32 4.93
C GLU A 93 29.97 -24.70 6.31
N GLY A 94 29.71 -23.40 6.44
CA GLY A 94 29.93 -22.63 7.67
C GLY A 94 31.37 -22.12 7.89
N VAL A 95 32.32 -22.41 6.98
CA VAL A 95 33.69 -21.89 7.09
C VAL A 95 33.77 -20.47 6.51
N PHE A 96 34.18 -19.51 7.33
CA PHE A 96 34.37 -18.11 6.92
C PHE A 96 35.71 -17.90 6.21
N TYR A 97 35.73 -17.11 5.13
CA TYR A 97 36.94 -16.70 4.40
C TYR A 97 37.04 -15.18 4.33
N LYS A 98 38.25 -14.65 4.51
CA LYS A 98 38.52 -13.22 4.32
C LYS A 98 38.77 -12.89 2.84
N LYS A 99 38.53 -11.64 2.46
CA LYS A 99 38.88 -11.14 1.13
C LYS A 99 40.38 -11.38 0.85
N GLY A 100 40.68 -12.04 -0.26
CA GLY A 100 42.05 -12.40 -0.66
C GLY A 100 42.60 -13.68 -0.01
N GLU A 101 41.83 -14.35 0.85
CA GLU A 101 42.22 -15.66 1.38
C GLU A 101 42.04 -16.75 0.32
N LEU A 102 43.01 -17.67 0.22
CA LEU A 102 42.95 -18.80 -0.70
C LEU A 102 41.84 -19.78 -0.29
N ILE A 103 40.84 -19.95 -1.16
CA ILE A 103 39.70 -20.86 -0.93
C ILE A 103 39.99 -22.26 -1.49
N PHE A 104 40.56 -22.32 -2.69
CA PHE A 104 40.94 -23.54 -3.39
C PHE A 104 42.36 -23.41 -3.92
N ASN A 105 43.12 -24.51 -3.84
CA ASN A 105 44.41 -24.63 -4.52
C ASN A 105 44.25 -25.68 -5.62
N ILE A 106 44.62 -25.34 -6.85
CA ILE A 106 44.43 -26.19 -8.02
C ILE A 106 45.82 -26.45 -8.62
N ASP A 107 46.10 -27.70 -8.93
CA ASP A 107 47.24 -28.06 -9.76
C ASP A 107 46.95 -27.64 -11.20
N ASP A 108 47.59 -26.56 -11.64
CA ASP A 108 47.41 -25.89 -12.92
C ASP A 108 48.51 -26.26 -13.94
N THR A 109 49.29 -27.31 -13.68
CA THR A 109 50.43 -27.71 -14.51
C THR A 109 50.05 -27.88 -15.98
N ASP A 110 48.93 -28.54 -16.27
CA ASP A 110 48.45 -28.77 -17.64
C ASP A 110 48.00 -27.46 -18.32
N ALA A 111 47.32 -26.58 -17.59
CA ALA A 111 46.92 -25.27 -18.07
C ALA A 111 48.16 -24.42 -18.40
N LYS A 112 49.19 -24.47 -17.55
CA LYS A 112 50.46 -23.79 -17.78
C LYS A 112 51.20 -24.32 -19.00
N TYR A 113 51.27 -25.65 -19.19
CA TYR A 113 51.89 -26.22 -20.39
C TYR A 113 51.11 -25.91 -21.66
N THR A 114 49.78 -25.86 -21.58
CA THR A 114 48.92 -25.43 -22.69
C THR A 114 49.19 -23.97 -23.05
N LEU A 115 49.31 -23.09 -22.06
CA LEU A 115 49.66 -21.69 -22.26
C LEU A 115 51.03 -21.53 -22.94
N LEU A 116 52.04 -22.30 -22.50
CA LEU A 116 53.37 -22.30 -23.12
C LEU A 116 53.34 -22.82 -24.56
N ALA A 117 52.56 -23.85 -24.85
CA ALA A 117 52.40 -24.36 -26.21
C ALA A 117 51.73 -23.32 -27.13
N LEU A 118 50.67 -22.66 -26.67
CA LEU A 118 50.00 -21.57 -27.40
C LEU A 118 50.97 -20.42 -27.67
N ARG A 119 51.82 -20.10 -26.70
CA ARG A 119 52.84 -19.07 -26.82
C ARG A 119 53.87 -19.39 -27.91
N SER A 120 54.40 -20.62 -27.93
CA SER A 120 55.32 -21.08 -28.98
C SER A 120 54.66 -21.14 -30.37
N ASN A 121 53.38 -21.52 -30.43
CA ASN A 121 52.61 -21.55 -31.67
C ASN A 121 52.40 -20.13 -32.23
N LEU A 122 52.14 -19.15 -31.36
CA LEU A 122 52.03 -17.74 -31.76
C LEU A 122 53.37 -17.24 -32.32
N LEU A 123 54.49 -17.48 -31.62
CA LEU A 123 55.82 -17.11 -32.07
C LEU A 123 56.15 -17.70 -33.45
N THR A 124 55.85 -18.98 -33.63
CA THR A 124 56.07 -19.68 -34.91
C THR A 124 55.22 -19.06 -36.02
N SER A 125 53.94 -18.82 -35.76
CA SER A 125 53.01 -18.20 -36.72
C SER A 125 53.47 -16.81 -37.16
N ILE A 126 53.87 -15.95 -36.21
CA ILE A 126 54.37 -14.61 -36.54
C ILE A 126 55.65 -14.72 -37.36
N THR A 127 56.60 -15.57 -36.95
CA THR A 127 57.88 -15.74 -37.63
C THR A 127 57.72 -16.22 -39.08
N GLN A 128 56.75 -17.10 -39.35
CA GLN A 128 56.44 -17.56 -40.71
C GLN A 128 55.90 -16.43 -41.61
N MET A 129 55.25 -15.41 -41.04
CA MET A 129 54.74 -14.25 -41.77
C MET A 129 55.80 -13.15 -41.97
N MET A 130 56.88 -13.15 -41.18
CA MET A 130 57.92 -12.12 -41.22
C MET A 130 58.57 -11.91 -42.59
N PRO A 131 58.87 -12.96 -43.40
CA PRO A 131 59.41 -12.77 -44.74
C PRO A 131 58.48 -11.95 -45.62
N TYR A 132 57.18 -12.28 -45.65
CA TYR A 132 56.17 -11.55 -46.43
C TYR A 132 56.04 -10.11 -45.96
N LEU A 133 55.97 -9.89 -44.65
CA LEU A 133 55.92 -8.54 -44.08
C LEU A 133 57.15 -7.71 -44.45
N LYS A 134 58.33 -8.32 -44.57
CA LYS A 134 59.55 -7.63 -44.97
C LYS A 134 59.49 -7.11 -46.41
N PHE A 135 58.90 -7.87 -47.32
CA PHE A 135 58.79 -7.51 -48.73
C PHE A 135 57.65 -6.52 -48.98
N ASP A 136 56.47 -6.77 -48.40
CA ASP A 136 55.25 -6.04 -48.77
C ASP A 136 54.94 -4.88 -47.79
N TYR A 137 55.40 -4.94 -46.53
CA TYR A 137 55.04 -3.99 -45.47
C TYR A 137 56.20 -3.64 -44.51
N PRO A 138 57.24 -2.89 -44.95
CA PRO A 138 58.46 -2.65 -44.18
C PRO A 138 58.24 -1.96 -42.81
N GLU A 139 57.28 -1.04 -42.72
CA GLU A 139 56.96 -0.36 -41.45
C GLU A 139 56.31 -1.32 -40.42
N ALA A 140 55.47 -2.24 -40.89
CA ALA A 140 54.86 -3.26 -40.04
C ALA A 140 55.90 -4.30 -39.59
N PHE A 141 56.81 -4.69 -40.48
CA PHE A 141 57.91 -5.60 -40.17
C PHE A 141 58.74 -5.11 -38.99
N GLN A 142 59.09 -3.82 -38.94
CA GLN A 142 59.91 -3.29 -37.85
C GLN A 142 59.21 -3.37 -36.48
N ARG A 143 57.89 -3.16 -36.44
CA ARG A 143 57.08 -3.31 -35.21
C ARG A 143 57.03 -4.75 -34.73
N TRP A 144 56.75 -5.68 -35.63
CA TRP A 144 56.70 -7.10 -35.29
C TRP A 144 58.07 -7.67 -34.94
N LYS A 145 59.13 -7.22 -35.62
CA LYS A 145 60.51 -7.55 -35.26
C LYS A 145 60.83 -7.11 -33.83
N SER A 146 60.49 -5.87 -33.47
CA SER A 146 60.73 -5.34 -32.12
C SER A 146 59.93 -6.12 -31.07
N TYR A 147 58.69 -6.51 -31.38
CA TYR A 147 57.89 -7.38 -30.53
C TYR A 147 58.54 -8.75 -30.33
N LEU A 148 59.01 -9.40 -31.40
CA LEU A 148 59.68 -10.69 -31.34
C LEU A 148 61.02 -10.63 -30.60
N ASP A 149 61.80 -9.57 -30.79
CA ASP A 149 63.09 -9.37 -30.11
C ASP A 149 62.91 -9.13 -28.60
N THR A 150 61.70 -8.74 -28.16
CA THR A 150 61.32 -8.56 -26.74
C THR A 150 60.40 -9.67 -26.22
N TYR A 151 60.17 -10.71 -27.02
CA TYR A 151 59.22 -11.79 -26.70
C TYR A 151 59.86 -12.82 -25.76
N ASP A 152 59.59 -12.68 -24.46
CA ASP A 152 60.29 -13.37 -23.37
C ASP A 152 59.43 -14.37 -22.63
#